data_AF-A0A926H276-F1
#
_entry.id   AF-A0A926H276-F1
#
_cell.length_a   1.000
_cell.length_b   1.000
_cell.length_c   1.000
_cell.angle_alpha   90.00
_cell.angle_beta   90.00
_cell.angle_gamma   90.00
#
_symmetry.space_group_name_H-M   'P 1'
#
loop_
_entity.id
_entity.type
_entity.pdbx_description
1 polymer ?
#
loop_
_entity_poly.entity_id
_entity_poly.type
_entity_poly.pdbx_seq_one_letter_code
_entity_poly.pdbx_strand_id
1 'polypeptide(L)'
;MHLTVRITLLMLIITAAAHAQEAGRYEHYDVYDRDLLPLQEYAGRRARVLARLGDSSAMLVRAADQLMRSNDVEYEFRQRNSLLYLTGVEEPASA
;
A
#
# COMPACT_ATOMS: atom_id res chain seq x y z
N MET A 1 -3.70 -50.33 21.13
CA MET A 1 -3.28 -50.27 19.71
C MET A 1 -4.12 -49.32 18.86
N HIS A 2 -5.46 -49.36 18.89
CA HIS A 2 -6.29 -48.52 18.00
C HIS A 2 -6.24 -47.00 18.29
N LEU A 3 -6.04 -46.59 19.54
CA LEU A 3 -5.98 -45.17 19.91
C LEU A 3 -4.69 -44.51 19.42
N THR A 4 -3.55 -45.17 19.59
CA THR A 4 -2.23 -44.68 19.15
C THR A 4 -2.19 -44.51 17.63
N VAL A 5 -2.69 -45.49 16.88
CA VAL A 5 -2.75 -45.43 15.40
C VAL A 5 -3.64 -44.28 14.92
N ARG A 6 -4.77 -44.01 15.60
CA ARG A 6 -5.65 -42.88 15.28
C ARG A 6 -4.96 -41.54 15.53
N ILE A 7 -4.23 -41.41 16.64
CA ILE A 7 -3.48 -40.19 16.96
C ILE A 7 -2.38 -39.95 15.92
N THR A 8 -1.66 -40.99 15.53
CA THR A 8 -0.61 -40.88 14.50
C THR A 8 -1.18 -40.51 13.15
N LEU A 9 -2.32 -41.09 12.76
CA LEU A 9 -3.01 -40.75 11.51
C LEU A 9 -3.49 -39.29 11.51
N LEU A 10 -4.03 -38.81 12.64
CA LEU A 10 -4.53 -37.45 12.77
C LEU A 10 -3.38 -36.42 12.73
N MET A 11 -2.25 -36.73 13.36
CA MET A 11 -1.02 -35.93 13.25
C MET A 11 -0.51 -35.87 11.81
N LEU A 12 -0.49 -36.99 11.08
CA LEU A 12 -0.05 -37.05 9.68
C LEU A 12 -0.94 -36.17 8.78
N ILE A 13 -2.27 -36.21 8.98
CA ILE A 13 -3.23 -35.42 8.21
C ILE A 13 -3.04 -33.92 8.47
N ILE A 14 -2.82 -33.51 9.74
CA ILE A 14 -2.58 -32.11 10.08
C ILE A 14 -1.30 -31.59 9.43
N THR A 15 -0.21 -32.36 9.45
CA THR A 15 1.06 -31.97 8.81
C THR A 15 0.92 -31.88 7.28
N ALA A 16 0.22 -32.83 6.66
CA ALA A 16 -0.04 -32.80 5.22
C ALA A 16 -0.91 -31.60 4.82
N ALA A 17 -1.95 -31.27 5.61
CA ALA A 17 -2.79 -30.09 5.37
C ALA A 17 -2.00 -28.77 5.52
N ALA A 18 -1.09 -28.70 6.50
CA ALA A 18 -0.21 -27.54 6.69
C ALA A 18 0.77 -27.35 5.53
N HIS A 19 1.25 -28.43 4.90
CA HIS A 19 2.09 -28.37 3.70
C HIS A 19 1.30 -28.15 2.40
N ALA A 20 0.02 -28.55 2.38
CA ALA A 20 -0.88 -28.35 1.23
C ALA A 20 -1.50 -26.95 1.19
N GLN A 21 -1.41 -26.17 2.27
CA GLN A 21 -1.56 -24.72 2.17
C GLN A 21 -0.39 -24.19 1.35
N GLU A 22 -0.59 -24.08 0.02
CA GLU A 22 0.19 -23.17 -0.82
C GLU A 22 0.27 -21.85 -0.05
N ALA A 23 1.46 -21.49 0.44
CA ALA A 23 1.75 -20.13 0.85
C ALA A 23 1.31 -19.23 -0.32
N GLY A 24 0.40 -18.31 -0.04
CA GLY A 24 -0.53 -17.75 -1.01
C GLY A 24 0.06 -17.35 -2.36
N ARG A 25 -0.73 -17.58 -3.42
CA ARG A 25 -0.53 -17.13 -4.81
C ARG A 25 -0.58 -15.59 -4.99
N TYR A 26 0.05 -14.85 -4.11
CA TYR A 26 0.18 -13.39 -4.17
C TYR A 26 1.65 -12.97 -4.04
N GLU A 27 2.57 -13.77 -4.59
CA GLU A 27 4.00 -13.65 -4.27
C GLU A 27 4.78 -12.62 -5.09
N HIS A 28 4.14 -11.75 -5.88
CA HIS A 28 4.92 -10.81 -6.69
C HIS A 28 4.21 -9.50 -7.02
N TYR A 29 4.09 -8.63 -6.03
CA TYR A 29 4.31 -7.21 -6.29
C TYR A 29 5.78 -6.95 -5.97
N ASP A 30 6.60 -6.78 -6.99
CA ASP A 30 7.91 -6.15 -6.81
C ASP A 30 7.65 -4.80 -6.13
N VAL A 31 8.03 -4.68 -4.86
CA VAL A 31 8.08 -3.40 -4.17
C VAL A 31 9.23 -2.63 -4.82
N TYR A 32 8.91 -1.85 -5.86
CA TYR A 32 9.90 -1.13 -6.66
C TYR A 32 10.58 0.02 -5.90
N ASP A 33 10.10 0.41 -4.72
CA ASP A 33 10.51 1.66 -4.09
C ASP A 33 11.33 1.40 -2.81
N ARG A 34 12.64 1.25 -2.98
CA ARG A 34 13.62 1.43 -1.89
C ARG A 34 14.37 2.75 -2.01
N ASP A 35 14.01 3.56 -3.00
CA ASP A 35 14.64 4.81 -3.41
C ASP A 35 13.73 6.02 -3.14
N LEU A 36 12.92 5.92 -2.08
CA LEU A 36 12.14 7.04 -1.55
C LEU A 36 13.01 8.29 -1.41
N LEU A 37 12.51 9.40 -1.96
CA LEU A 37 13.18 10.68 -1.85
C LEU A 37 13.31 11.09 -0.37
N PRO A 38 14.42 11.72 0.03
CA PRO A 38 14.57 12.18 1.40
C PRO A 38 13.54 13.26 1.73
N LEU A 39 13.04 13.29 2.97
CA LEU A 39 12.00 14.23 3.42
C LEU A 39 12.33 15.71 3.12
N GLN A 40 13.63 16.05 3.12
CA GLN A 40 14.12 17.38 2.78
C GLN A 40 13.78 17.82 1.36
N GLU A 41 13.72 16.89 0.39
CA GLU A 41 13.41 17.23 -1.00
C GLU A 41 11.96 17.69 -1.13
N TYR A 42 11.02 17.00 -0.47
CA TYR A 42 9.63 17.42 -0.39
C TYR A 42 9.47 18.79 0.30
N ALA A 43 10.20 19.03 1.39
CA ALA A 43 10.22 20.34 2.04
C ALA A 43 10.73 21.44 1.10
N GLY A 44 11.82 21.18 0.36
CA GLY A 44 12.35 22.08 -0.64
C GLY A 44 11.37 22.38 -1.78
N ARG A 45 10.64 21.36 -2.26
CA ARG A 45 9.57 21.54 -3.26
C ARG A 45 8.48 22.47 -2.76
N ARG A 46 7.97 22.25 -1.53
CA ARG A 46 6.96 23.14 -0.93
C ARG A 46 7.47 24.56 -0.76
N ALA A 47 8.71 24.76 -0.32
CA ALA A 47 9.32 26.08 -0.23
C ALA A 47 9.39 26.80 -1.59
N ARG A 48 9.76 26.10 -2.68
CA ARG A 48 9.78 26.65 -4.04
C ARG A 48 8.39 27.04 -4.56
N VAL A 49 7.34 26.35 -4.14
CA VAL A 49 5.96 26.70 -4.46
C VAL A 49 5.51 27.91 -3.64
N LEU A 50 5.75 27.90 -2.32
CA LEU A 50 5.43 29.02 -1.44
C LEU A 50 6.11 30.32 -1.88
N ALA A 51 7.36 30.27 -2.34
CA ALA A 51 8.07 31.44 -2.86
C ALA A 51 7.47 32.04 -4.14
N ARG A 52 6.57 31.31 -4.82
CA ARG A 52 5.82 31.80 -5.99
C ARG A 52 4.39 32.21 -5.66
N LEU A 53 3.95 31.94 -4.43
CA LEU A 53 2.66 32.37 -3.93
C LEU A 53 2.76 33.82 -3.41
N GLY A 54 1.67 34.58 -3.49
CA GLY A 54 1.63 35.93 -2.94
C GLY A 54 1.57 35.93 -1.41
N ASP A 55 1.98 37.03 -0.78
CA ASP A 55 2.13 37.16 0.69
C ASP A 55 0.87 36.86 1.52
N SER A 56 -0.31 36.86 0.89
CA SER A 56 -1.60 36.55 1.52
C SER A 56 -2.37 35.51 0.73
N SER A 57 -1.71 34.40 0.41
CA SER A 57 -2.32 33.29 -0.30
C SER A 57 -2.05 31.96 0.38
N ALA A 58 -2.95 31.01 0.12
CA ALA A 58 -2.85 29.64 0.58
C ALA A 58 -3.08 28.69 -0.60
N MET A 59 -2.45 27.52 -0.54
CA MET A 59 -2.64 26.47 -1.52
C MET A 59 -3.20 25.24 -0.81
N LEU A 60 -4.34 24.74 -1.31
CA LEU A 60 -4.92 23.47 -0.88
C LEU A 60 -4.67 22.42 -1.97
N VAL A 61 -4.03 21.32 -1.60
CA VAL A 61 -3.79 20.17 -2.49
C VAL A 61 -4.46 18.96 -1.87
N ARG A 62 -5.45 18.40 -2.58
CA ARG A 62 -6.21 17.24 -2.12
C ARG A 62 -5.65 15.94 -2.68
N ALA A 63 -5.86 14.84 -1.97
CA ALA A 63 -5.66 13.50 -2.52
C ALA A 63 -6.53 13.23 -3.75
N ALA A 64 -6.13 12.22 -4.52
CA ALA A 64 -7.00 11.58 -5.50
C ALA A 64 -8.17 10.89 -4.81
N ASP A 65 -9.30 10.82 -5.52
CA ASP A 65 -10.47 10.07 -5.06
C ASP A 65 -10.26 8.58 -5.39
N GLN A 66 -10.84 7.72 -4.55
CA GLN A 66 -10.88 6.28 -4.80
C GLN A 66 -11.95 5.98 -5.85
N LEU A 67 -11.58 5.25 -6.90
CA LEU A 67 -12.45 5.02 -8.06
C LEU A 67 -13.04 3.61 -8.02
N MET A 68 -14.37 3.53 -8.12
CA MET A 68 -15.05 2.25 -8.21
C MET A 68 -14.97 1.69 -9.63
N ARG A 69 -14.53 0.43 -9.77
CA ARG A 69 -14.50 -0.28 -11.05
C ARG A 69 -15.82 -0.99 -11.33
N SER A 70 -16.30 -1.77 -10.37
CA SER A 70 -17.59 -2.49 -10.47
C SER A 70 -18.05 -2.96 -9.11
N ASN A 71 -19.28 -2.63 -8.71
CA ASN A 71 -19.86 -2.99 -7.41
C ASN A 71 -18.97 -2.65 -6.21
N ASP A 72 -18.34 -3.65 -5.60
CA ASP A 72 -17.44 -3.59 -4.45
C ASP A 72 -15.96 -3.69 -4.84
N VAL A 73 -15.66 -3.67 -6.14
CA VAL A 73 -14.30 -3.75 -6.68
C VAL A 73 -13.85 -2.37 -7.13
N GLU A 74 -12.76 -1.90 -6.52
CA GLU A 74 -12.13 -0.62 -6.83
C GLU A 74 -11.03 -0.78 -7.88
N TYR A 75 -10.71 0.32 -8.56
CA TYR A 75 -9.44 0.40 -9.28
C TYR A 75 -8.29 0.51 -8.28
N GLU A 76 -7.10 0.10 -8.70
CA GLU A 76 -5.88 0.37 -7.94
C GLU A 76 -5.74 1.87 -7.69
N PHE A 77 -5.52 2.22 -6.42
CA PHE A 77 -5.40 3.62 -6.03
C PHE A 77 -4.14 4.23 -6.64
N ARG A 78 -4.30 5.38 -7.29
CA ARG A 78 -3.19 6.18 -7.79
C ARG A 78 -3.33 7.60 -7.29
N GLN A 79 -2.34 8.06 -6.54
CA GLN A 79 -2.32 9.41 -6.01
C GLN A 79 -2.26 10.47 -7.12
N ARG A 80 -2.83 11.65 -6.83
CA ARG A 80 -2.71 12.84 -7.67
C ARG A 80 -1.25 13.30 -7.72
N ASN A 81 -0.71 13.48 -8.92
CA ASN A 81 0.69 13.87 -9.14
C ASN A 81 1.13 15.09 -8.32
N SER A 82 0.25 16.08 -8.14
CA SER A 82 0.57 17.29 -7.36
C SER A 82 0.79 17.00 -5.89
N LEU A 83 -0.04 16.15 -5.26
CA LEU A 83 0.13 15.77 -3.85
C LEU A 83 1.39 14.92 -3.71
N LEU A 84 1.48 13.85 -4.52
CA LEU A 84 2.61 12.91 -4.52
C LEU A 84 3.95 13.64 -4.70
N TYR A 85 4.03 14.59 -5.63
CA TYR A 85 5.25 15.37 -5.87
C TYR A 85 5.66 16.22 -4.66
N LEU A 86 4.70 16.82 -3.96
CA LEU A 86 4.96 17.77 -2.87
C LEU A 86 5.14 17.11 -1.50
N THR A 87 4.61 15.90 -1.31
CA THR A 87 4.56 15.24 0.01
C THR A 87 5.10 13.82 0.01
N GLY A 88 5.09 13.12 -1.13
CA GLY A 88 5.39 11.68 -1.19
C GLY A 88 4.30 10.80 -0.57
N VAL A 89 3.14 11.37 -0.20
CA VAL A 89 2.05 10.60 0.40
C VAL A 89 1.33 9.80 -0.67
N GLU A 90 1.23 8.49 -0.47
CA GLU A 90 0.58 7.55 -1.40
C GLU A 90 -0.80 7.09 -0.95
N GLU A 91 -1.20 7.42 0.27
CA GLU A 91 -2.47 6.95 0.85
C GLU A 91 -3.68 7.74 0.32
N PRO A 92 -4.84 7.08 0.14
CA PRO A 92 -6.10 7.77 -0.11
C PRO A 92 -6.57 8.57 1.11
N ALA A 93 -7.51 9.49 0.90
CA ALA A 93 -8.10 10.32 1.97
C ALA A 93 -7.10 11.15 2.81
N SER A 94 -5.90 11.37 2.29
CA SER A 94 -4.92 12.29 2.85
C SER A 94 -5.12 13.72 2.31
N ALA A 95 -5.20 14.70 3.21
CA ALA A 95 -5.47 16.14 2.99
C ALA A 95 -6.94 16.54 2.83
#